data_AF-A0A415I223-F1
#
_entry.id   AF-A0A415I223-F1
#
_cell.length_a   1.000
_cell.length_b   1.000
_cell.length_c   1.000
_cell.angle_alpha   90.00
_cell.angle_beta   90.00
_cell.angle_gamma   90.00
#
_symmetry.space_group_name_H-M   'P 1'
#
loop_
_entity.id
_entity.type
_entity.pdbx_description
1 polymer ?
#
loop_
_entity_poly.entity_id
_entity_poly.type
_entity_poly.pdbx_seq_one_letter_code
_entity_poly.pdbx_strand_id
1 'polypeptide(L)'
;TFEEMTGIFSAKHVDLENIEEDPAGVSDASTDGRNFAVAGGVAQAVVNVIKRDHPDQEIKVANAEGLKECRQLLKLATLGKYPGYLLEGMACPGGCVAGAGTMQAIKKSQTSVGLYAKQSTHKTSSETEYIKELD
;
A
#
# COMPACT_ATOMS: atom_id res chain seq x y z
N THR A 1 14.15 -1.56 10.38
CA THR A 1 12.89 -0.98 10.89
C THR A 1 12.98 0.54 10.83
N PHE A 2 11.90 1.26 11.13
CA PHE A 2 11.97 2.73 11.16
C PHE A 2 12.92 3.22 12.28
N GLU A 3 12.94 2.55 13.42
CA GLU A 3 13.85 2.87 14.53
C GLU A 3 15.32 2.66 14.16
N GLU A 4 15.64 1.55 13.49
CA GLU A 4 17.01 1.29 13.00
C GLU A 4 17.46 2.35 11.98
N MET A 5 16.55 2.80 11.09
CA MET A 5 16.85 3.89 10.16
C MET A 5 17.13 5.21 10.88
N THR A 6 16.36 5.55 11.92
CA THR A 6 16.64 6.71 12.78
C THR A 6 18.03 6.63 13.40
N GLY A 7 18.45 5.43 13.85
CA GLY A 7 19.80 5.19 14.36
C GLY A 7 20.89 5.46 13.31
N ILE A 8 20.69 5.01 12.06
CA ILE A 8 21.62 5.25 10.95
C ILE A 8 21.73 6.76 10.64
N PHE A 9 20.60 7.47 10.54
CA PHE A 9 20.61 8.91 10.27
C PHE A 9 21.28 9.70 11.39
N SER A 10 20.97 9.37 12.65
CA SER A 10 21.60 9.98 13.82
C SER A 10 23.12 9.76 13.83
N ALA A 11 23.58 8.54 13.56
CA ALA A 11 25.01 8.20 13.50
C ALA A 11 25.76 8.91 12.35
N LYS A 12 25.04 9.28 11.29
CA LYS A 12 25.58 10.06 10.16
C LYS A 12 25.36 11.56 10.29
N HIS A 13 24.78 12.02 11.41
CA HIS A 13 24.40 13.41 11.63
C HIS A 13 23.52 13.99 10.50
N VAL A 14 22.63 13.15 9.96
CA VAL A 14 21.65 13.55 8.95
C VAL A 14 20.39 14.02 9.68
N ASP A 15 20.09 15.31 9.55
CA ASP A 15 18.90 15.93 10.11
C ASP A 15 17.75 15.88 9.09
N LEU A 16 16.85 14.91 9.27
CA LEU A 16 15.70 14.72 8.39
C LEU A 16 14.64 15.82 8.54
N GLU A 17 14.58 16.51 9.67
CA GLU A 17 13.56 17.54 9.91
C GLU A 17 13.88 18.84 9.15
N ASN A 18 15.17 19.09 8.91
CA ASN A 18 15.66 20.32 8.27
C ASN A 18 16.30 20.08 6.90
N ILE A 19 16.15 18.89 6.32
CA ILE A 19 16.60 18.63 4.95
C ILE A 19 15.66 19.32 3.97
N GLU A 20 16.20 20.11 3.05
CA GLU A 20 15.40 20.70 1.98
C GLU A 20 14.91 19.60 1.03
N GLU A 21 13.63 19.65 0.67
CA GLU A 21 13.09 18.76 -0.37
C GLU A 21 13.76 19.08 -1.70
N ASP A 22 14.26 18.05 -2.39
CA ASP A 22 14.75 18.18 -3.76
C ASP A 22 13.54 18.29 -4.72
N PRO A 23 13.33 19.44 -5.38
CA PRO A 23 12.22 19.59 -6.33
C PRO A 23 12.38 18.71 -7.58
N ALA A 24 13.59 18.22 -7.86
CA ALA A 24 13.89 17.25 -8.90
C ALA A 24 13.92 15.81 -8.38
N GLY A 25 13.56 15.59 -7.11
CA GLY A 25 13.45 14.27 -6.51
C GLY A 25 12.36 13.42 -7.15
N VAL A 26 12.46 12.10 -6.99
CA VAL A 26 11.52 11.13 -7.57
C VAL A 26 10.17 11.21 -6.83
N SER A 27 9.12 11.67 -7.51
CA SER A 27 7.77 11.77 -6.94
C SER A 27 6.67 11.30 -7.91
N ASP A 28 7.02 10.41 -8.83
CA ASP A 28 6.14 10.07 -9.96
C ASP A 28 5.28 8.81 -9.69
N ALA A 29 5.33 8.30 -8.46
CA ALA A 29 4.54 7.15 -8.06
C ALA A 29 3.04 7.49 -8.06
N SER A 30 2.22 6.63 -8.68
CA SER A 30 0.77 6.81 -8.73
C SER A 30 0.09 6.74 -7.37
N THR A 31 -1.19 7.12 -7.33
CA THR A 31 -2.03 7.01 -6.11
C THR A 31 -2.07 5.56 -5.62
N ASP A 32 -2.23 4.60 -6.53
CA ASP A 32 -2.17 3.16 -6.23
C ASP A 32 -0.80 2.75 -5.69
N GLY A 33 0.29 3.21 -6.31
CA GLY A 33 1.65 2.91 -5.87
C GLY A 33 1.95 3.46 -4.47
N ARG A 34 1.53 4.70 -4.18
CA ARG A 34 1.71 5.33 -2.87
C ARG A 34 0.86 4.69 -1.76
N ASN A 35 -0.32 4.14 -2.09
CA ASN A 35 -1.20 3.48 -1.13
C ASN A 35 -0.87 2.00 -0.88
N PHE A 36 0.07 1.40 -1.62
CA PHE A 36 0.40 -0.03 -1.57
C PHE A 36 0.54 -0.61 -0.15
N ALA A 37 1.19 0.14 0.75
CA ALA A 37 1.52 -0.33 2.10
C ALA A 37 0.33 -0.34 3.08
N VAL A 38 -0.81 0.26 2.72
CA VAL A 38 -2.04 0.25 3.52
C VAL A 38 -2.83 -1.01 3.19
N ALA A 39 -3.47 -1.64 4.18
CA ALA A 39 -4.39 -2.75 3.93
C ALA A 39 -5.45 -2.36 2.88
N GLY A 40 -5.68 -3.23 1.89
CA GLY A 40 -6.52 -2.98 0.72
C GLY A 40 -5.80 -2.31 -0.44
N GLY A 41 -4.58 -1.76 -0.26
CA GLY A 41 -3.90 -0.93 -1.25
C GLY A 41 -3.56 -1.70 -2.54
N VAL A 42 -2.99 -2.90 -2.40
CA VAL A 42 -2.62 -3.74 -3.55
C VAL A 42 -3.86 -4.28 -4.25
N ALA A 43 -4.81 -4.81 -3.48
CA ALA A 43 -6.06 -5.31 -4.04
C ALA A 43 -6.81 -4.21 -4.81
N GLN A 44 -6.86 -2.99 -4.27
CA GLN A 44 -7.50 -1.86 -4.94
C GLN A 44 -6.76 -1.46 -6.22
N ALA A 45 -5.42 -1.49 -6.24
CA ALA A 45 -4.65 -1.23 -7.45
C ALA A 45 -4.98 -2.24 -8.56
N VAL A 46 -5.07 -3.53 -8.22
CA VAL A 46 -5.50 -4.58 -9.16
C VAL A 46 -6.93 -4.31 -9.68
N VAL A 47 -7.86 -3.96 -8.79
CA VAL A 47 -9.24 -3.60 -9.16
C VAL A 47 -9.25 -2.39 -10.11
N ASN A 48 -8.45 -1.37 -9.83
CA ASN A 48 -8.38 -0.15 -10.64
C ASN A 48 -7.87 -0.44 -12.06
N VAL A 49 -6.82 -1.26 -12.19
CA VAL A 49 -6.30 -1.68 -13.51
C VAL A 49 -7.34 -2.50 -14.27
N ILE A 50 -7.96 -3.50 -13.63
CA ILE A 50 -9.00 -4.31 -14.28
C ILE A 50 -10.18 -3.43 -14.71
N LYS A 51 -10.61 -2.48 -13.88
CA LYS A 51 -11.72 -1.58 -14.22
C LYS A 51 -11.37 -0.64 -15.39
N ARG A 52 -10.11 -0.26 -15.55
CA ARG A 52 -9.64 0.51 -16.70
C ARG A 52 -9.74 -0.32 -17.99
N ASP A 53 -9.27 -1.57 -17.95
CA ASP A 53 -9.15 -2.43 -19.13
C ASP A 53 -10.47 -3.15 -19.48
N HIS A 54 -11.29 -3.42 -18.46
CA HIS A 54 -12.57 -4.11 -18.52
C HIS A 54 -13.62 -3.40 -17.64
N PRO A 55 -14.15 -2.24 -18.08
CA PRO A 55 -15.04 -1.39 -17.26
C PRO A 55 -16.32 -2.08 -16.75
N ASP A 56 -16.80 -3.09 -17.47
CA ASP A 56 -18.02 -3.84 -17.13
C ASP A 56 -17.76 -5.00 -16.15
N GLN A 57 -16.49 -5.29 -15.84
CA GLN A 57 -16.14 -6.39 -14.94
C GLN A 57 -16.16 -5.94 -13.48
N GLU A 58 -17.07 -6.50 -12.70
CA GLU A 58 -17.11 -6.30 -11.25
C GLU A 58 -16.13 -7.24 -10.55
N ILE A 59 -15.18 -6.68 -9.79
CA ILE A 59 -14.25 -7.44 -8.96
C ILE A 59 -14.66 -7.34 -7.50
N LYS A 60 -15.04 -8.47 -6.92
CA LYS A 60 -15.36 -8.55 -5.50
C LYS A 60 -14.08 -8.77 -4.71
N VAL A 61 -13.89 -8.01 -3.64
CA VAL A 61 -12.71 -8.11 -2.77
C VAL A 61 -13.14 -8.49 -1.37
N ALA A 62 -12.43 -9.42 -0.75
CA ALA A 62 -12.52 -9.66 0.69
C ALA A 62 -11.13 -9.50 1.30
N ASN A 63 -11.04 -8.66 2.32
CA ASN A 63 -9.81 -8.39 3.05
C ASN A 63 -9.89 -8.99 4.46
N ALA A 64 -8.75 -9.44 4.96
CA ALA A 64 -8.55 -9.78 6.36
C ALA A 64 -7.22 -9.21 6.87
N GLU A 65 -7.23 -8.74 8.11
CA GLU A 65 -6.05 -8.20 8.77
C GLU A 65 -5.83 -8.92 10.10
N GLY A 66 -4.61 -9.37 10.33
CA GLY A 66 -4.28 -10.31 11.40
C GLY A 66 -4.24 -11.75 10.90
N LEU A 67 -3.26 -12.52 11.38
CA LEU A 67 -3.05 -13.91 10.94
C LEU A 67 -4.24 -14.82 11.27
N LYS A 68 -4.96 -14.55 12.36
CA LYS A 68 -6.15 -15.32 12.76
C LYS A 68 -7.29 -15.09 11.77
N GLU A 69 -7.52 -13.84 11.40
CA GLU A 69 -8.54 -13.37 10.48
C GLU A 69 -8.21 -13.86 9.06
N CYS A 70 -6.94 -13.79 8.64
CA CYS A 70 -6.48 -14.37 7.37
C CYS A 70 -6.75 -15.87 7.30
N ARG A 71 -6.46 -16.62 8.37
CA ARG A 71 -6.77 -18.06 8.44
C ARG A 71 -8.27 -18.32 8.35
N GLN A 72 -9.08 -17.48 8.98
CA GLN A 72 -10.54 -17.58 8.90
C GLN A 72 -11.06 -17.29 7.49
N LEU A 73 -10.55 -16.26 6.82
CA LEU A 73 -10.87 -15.92 5.43
C LEU A 73 -10.58 -17.09 4.50
N LEU A 74 -9.38 -17.68 4.60
CA LEU A 74 -8.99 -18.85 3.82
C LEU A 74 -9.89 -20.06 4.10
N LYS A 75 -10.21 -20.33 5.38
CA LYS A 75 -11.13 -21.41 5.74
C LYS A 75 -12.50 -21.22 5.10
N LEU A 76 -13.07 -20.02 5.17
CA LEU A 76 -14.35 -19.71 4.54
C LEU A 76 -14.29 -19.84 3.01
N ALA A 77 -13.16 -19.47 2.38
CA ALA A 77 -12.94 -19.67 0.95
C ALA A 77 -12.96 -21.16 0.57
N THR A 78 -12.30 -22.04 1.35
CA THR A 78 -12.35 -23.50 1.12
C THR A 78 -13.75 -24.10 1.29
N LEU A 79 -14.63 -23.42 2.03
CA LEU A 79 -16.05 -23.79 2.18
C LEU A 79 -16.96 -23.17 1.10
N GLY A 80 -16.37 -22.56 0.05
CA GLY A 80 -17.11 -22.00 -1.08
C GLY A 80 -17.79 -20.66 -0.81
N LYS A 81 -17.39 -19.91 0.24
CA LYS A 81 -18.03 -18.61 0.57
C LYS A 81 -17.58 -17.44 -0.29
N TYR A 82 -16.47 -17.56 -0.99
CA TYR A 82 -15.86 -16.47 -1.77
C TYR A 82 -15.58 -16.84 -3.24
N PRO A 83 -16.55 -17.38 -3.99
CA PRO A 83 -16.35 -17.73 -5.40
C PRO A 83 -16.10 -16.47 -6.23
N GLY A 84 -14.97 -16.42 -6.94
CA GLY A 84 -14.60 -15.29 -7.81
C GLY A 84 -14.18 -14.01 -7.08
N TYR A 85 -13.91 -14.06 -5.77
CA TYR A 85 -13.38 -12.91 -5.03
C TYR A 85 -11.85 -12.86 -5.14
N LEU A 86 -11.32 -11.64 -5.23
CA LEU A 86 -9.94 -11.34 -4.87
C LEU A 86 -9.83 -11.34 -3.34
N LEU A 87 -8.99 -12.20 -2.79
CA LEU A 87 -8.76 -12.31 -1.35
C LEU A 87 -7.43 -11.63 -1.00
N GLU A 88 -7.48 -10.68 -0.08
CA GLU A 88 -6.29 -10.02 0.45
C GLU A 88 -6.14 -10.32 1.95
N GLY A 89 -4.91 -10.66 2.36
CA GLY A 89 -4.58 -10.95 3.74
C GLY A 89 -3.35 -10.18 4.20
N MET A 90 -3.48 -9.45 5.30
CA MET A 90 -2.37 -8.73 5.94
C MET A 90 -2.06 -9.36 7.29
N ALA A 91 -0.78 -9.62 7.58
CA ALA A 91 -0.39 -10.17 8.88
C ALA A 91 -0.63 -9.18 10.04
N CYS A 92 -0.45 -7.88 9.78
CA CYS A 92 -0.63 -6.81 10.76
C CYS A 92 -1.95 -6.06 10.52
N PRO A 93 -2.66 -5.64 11.59
CA PRO A 93 -3.79 -4.72 11.48
C PRO A 93 -3.35 -3.40 10.83
N GLY A 94 -4.02 -2.96 9.77
CA GLY A 94 -3.77 -1.72 9.04
C GLY A 94 -2.80 -1.83 7.86
N GLY A 95 -2.21 -3.01 7.63
CA GLY A 95 -1.27 -3.27 6.54
C GLY A 95 0.20 -3.09 6.93
N CYS A 96 1.09 -3.02 5.95
CA CYS A 96 2.53 -2.88 6.16
C CYS A 96 2.91 -1.61 6.94
N VAL A 97 2.15 -0.51 6.80
CA VAL A 97 2.33 0.74 7.57
C VAL A 97 2.23 0.57 9.10
N ALA A 98 1.66 -0.56 9.52
CA ALA A 98 1.44 -0.94 10.90
C ALA A 98 2.30 -2.13 11.35
N GLY A 99 3.33 -2.48 10.58
CA GLY A 99 4.26 -3.55 10.93
C GLY A 99 4.98 -3.29 12.26
N ALA A 100 5.53 -4.35 12.86
CA ALA A 100 6.18 -4.28 14.18
C ALA A 100 7.35 -3.27 14.29
N GLY A 101 7.94 -2.87 13.15
CA GLY A 101 9.00 -1.87 13.11
C GLY A 101 8.51 -0.42 12.99
N THR A 102 7.21 -0.16 13.08
CA THR A 102 6.62 1.19 13.03
C THR A 102 6.77 1.92 14.36
N MET A 103 6.94 3.24 14.30
CA MET A 103 7.08 4.10 15.49
C MET A 103 5.84 4.98 15.75
N GLN A 104 4.79 4.83 14.93
CA GLN A 104 3.62 5.69 14.95
C GLN A 104 2.32 4.89 15.02
N ALA A 105 1.29 5.48 15.63
CA ALA A 105 -0.02 4.87 15.71
C ALA A 105 -0.59 4.56 14.31
N ILE A 106 -1.13 3.35 14.15
CA ILE A 106 -1.62 2.78 12.89
C ILE A 106 -2.48 3.76 12.10
N LYS A 107 -3.52 4.31 12.74
CA LYS A 107 -4.46 5.23 12.11
C LYS A 107 -3.77 6.49 11.58
N LYS A 108 -2.82 7.05 12.33
CA LYS A 108 -2.07 8.23 11.92
C LYS A 108 -1.18 7.92 10.70
N SER A 109 -0.54 6.74 10.69
CA SER A 109 0.25 6.28 9.55
C SER A 109 -0.60 6.08 8.30
N GLN A 110 -1.75 5.40 8.40
CA GLN A 110 -2.68 5.22 7.28
C GLN A 110 -3.19 6.55 6.72
N THR A 111 -3.57 7.50 7.60
CA THR A 111 -4.00 8.84 7.17
C THR A 111 -2.87 9.60 6.47
N SER A 112 -1.64 9.54 7.00
CA SER A 112 -0.49 10.23 6.41
C SER A 112 -0.17 9.69 5.01
N VAL A 113 -0.16 8.36 4.85
CA VAL A 113 0.01 7.72 3.54
C VAL A 113 -1.12 8.09 2.58
N GLY A 114 -2.38 8.09 3.05
CA GLY A 114 -3.51 8.48 2.21
C GLY A 114 -3.48 9.95 1.75
N LEU A 115 -2.95 10.86 2.58
CA LEU A 115 -2.73 12.25 2.17
C LEU A 115 -1.62 12.36 1.14
N TYR A 116 -0.49 11.67 1.36
CA TYR A 116 0.61 11.59 0.41
C TYR A 116 0.19 10.99 -0.93
N ALA A 117 -0.65 9.94 -0.92
CA ALA A 117 -1.15 9.30 -2.12
C ALA A 117 -1.98 10.25 -2.99
N LYS A 118 -2.79 11.12 -2.37
CA LYS A 118 -3.63 12.11 -3.07
C LYS A 118 -2.84 13.22 -3.77
N GLN A 119 -1.56 13.39 -3.44
CA GLN A 119 -0.69 14.36 -4.10
C GLN A 119 -0.14 13.85 -5.44
N SER A 120 -0.36 12.57 -5.77
CA SER A 120 0.08 11.99 -7.03
C SER A 120 -0.71 12.57 -8.22
N THR A 121 0.01 12.80 -9.33
CA THR A 121 -0.57 13.16 -10.64
C THR A 121 -1.10 11.95 -11.39
N HIS A 122 -0.55 10.75 -11.16
CA HIS A 122 -1.03 9.48 -11.73
C HIS A 122 -2.00 8.80 -10.76
N LYS A 123 -3.08 8.20 -11.29
CA LYS A 123 -4.06 7.49 -10.46
C LYS A 123 -3.73 6.02 -10.37
N THR A 124 -3.65 5.36 -11.52
CA THR A 124 -3.44 3.92 -11.58
C THR A 124 -1.96 3.56 -11.60
N SER A 125 -1.59 2.39 -11.08
CA SER A 125 -0.20 1.90 -11.09
C SER A 125 0.39 1.76 -12.50
N SER A 126 -0.47 1.64 -13.50
CA SER A 126 -0.11 1.45 -14.90
C SER A 126 -0.17 2.73 -15.74
N GLU A 127 -0.07 3.91 -15.12
CA GLU A 127 -0.06 5.22 -15.78
C GLU A 127 1.29 5.95 -15.73
N THR A 128 2.31 5.42 -15.04
CA THR A 128 3.59 6.12 -14.90
C THR A 128 4.46 5.95 -16.15
N GLU A 129 5.26 6.96 -16.50
CA GLU A 129 6.22 6.88 -17.60
C GLU A 129 7.28 5.78 -17.46
N TYR A 130 7.49 5.25 -16.26
CA TYR A 130 8.48 4.21 -15.97
C TYR A 130 8.03 2.80 -16.35
N ILE A 131 6.77 2.59 -16.74
CA ILE A 131 6.28 1.27 -17.17
C ILE A 131 7.05 0.71 -18.36
N LYS A 132 7.54 1.60 -19.24
CA LYS A 132 8.41 1.25 -20.38
C LYS A 132 9.71 0.54 -19.99
N GLU A 133 10.09 0.57 -18.71
CA GLU A 133 11.30 -0.09 -18.20
C GLU A 133 11.04 -1.55 -17.79
N LEU A 134 9.80 -2.03 -17.87
CA LEU A 134 9.40 -3.40 -17.54
C LEU A 134 9.39 -4.36 -18.74
N ASP A 135 9.67 -3.85 -19.95
CA ASP A 135 9.82 -4.60 -21.21
C ASP A 135 11.29 -4.96 -21.49
#